data_AF-A7IJK4-F1
#
_entry.id   AF-A7IJK4-F1
#
_cell.length_a   1.000
_cell.length_b   1.000
_cell.length_c   1.000
_cell.angle_alpha   90.00
_cell.angle_beta   90.00
_cell.angle_gamma   90.00
#
_symmetry.space_group_name_H-M   'P 1'
#
loop_
_entity.id
_entity.type
_entity.pdbx_description
1 polymer ?
#
loop_
_entity_poly.entity_id
_entity_poly.type
_entity_poly.pdbx_seq_one_letter_code
_entity_poly.pdbx_strand_id
1 'polypeptide(L)'
;MESPVWIDGKKYWELPKAWFNDFVERALAKYSKVYVIQPYREQEKCSPTCQNAIGHECQCSCMGLYHGAGNDGSWFEVSDTFATRWADHELACRLMTAKP
;
A
#
# COMPACT_ATOMS: atom_id res chain seq x y z
N MET A 1 -23.68 -1.51 4.89
CA MET A 1 -22.44 -1.03 4.23
C MET A 1 -21.70 -0.20 5.25
N GLU A 2 -20.47 -0.57 5.62
CA GLU A 2 -19.68 0.21 6.57
C GLU A 2 -19.29 1.55 5.92
N SER A 3 -19.28 2.63 6.71
CA SER A 3 -18.97 3.99 6.24
C SER A 3 -17.66 4.49 6.86
N PRO A 4 -16.93 5.41 6.20
CA PRO A 4 -15.77 6.07 6.79
C PRO A 4 -16.11 6.73 8.12
N VAL A 5 -15.22 6.58 9.11
CA VAL A 5 -15.38 7.21 10.43
C VAL A 5 -14.20 8.15 10.67
N TRP A 6 -14.49 9.41 10.99
CA TRP A 6 -13.47 10.36 11.43
C TRP A 6 -13.11 10.11 12.90
N ILE A 7 -11.83 9.85 13.19
CA ILE A 7 -11.33 9.65 14.56
C ILE A 7 -10.65 10.93 15.03
N ASP A 8 -11.43 11.82 15.66
CA ASP A 8 -10.95 13.17 15.97
C ASP A 8 -9.71 13.20 16.88
N GLY A 9 -9.65 12.32 17.90
CA GLY A 9 -8.51 12.27 18.82
C GLY A 9 -7.19 11.84 18.17
N LYS A 10 -7.24 11.21 16.99
CA LYS A 10 -6.05 10.74 16.26
C LYS A 10 -5.89 11.40 14.88
N LYS A 11 -6.83 12.27 14.50
CA LYS A 11 -6.81 13.08 13.27
C LYS A 11 -6.67 12.27 11.98
N TYR A 12 -7.38 11.14 11.88
CA TYR A 12 -7.44 10.34 10.66
C TYR A 12 -8.84 9.75 10.42
N TRP A 13 -9.06 9.25 9.20
CA TRP A 13 -10.24 8.48 8.82
C TRP A 13 -9.98 6.98 8.94
N GLU A 14 -10.90 6.24 9.55
CA GLU A 14 -10.98 4.78 9.43
C GLU A 14 -11.88 4.45 8.25
N LEU A 15 -11.38 3.58 7.37
CA LEU A 15 -12.08 3.15 6.16
C LEU A 15 -12.33 1.65 6.22
N PRO A 16 -13.43 1.15 5.64
CA PRO A 16 -13.61 -0.30 5.45
C PRO A 16 -12.42 -0.87 4.67
N LYS A 17 -11.86 -2.00 5.10
CA LYS A 17 -10.72 -2.63 4.42
C LYS A 17 -10.99 -2.87 2.94
N ALA A 18 -12.23 -3.25 2.59
CA ALA A 18 -12.64 -3.51 1.21
C ALA A 18 -12.47 -2.30 0.27
N TRP A 19 -12.34 -1.08 0.81
CA TRP A 19 -12.15 0.14 0.04
C TRP A 19 -10.69 0.44 -0.26
N PHE A 20 -9.74 -0.32 0.30
CA PHE A 20 -8.33 0.01 0.22
C PHE A 20 -7.84 0.23 -1.21
N ASN A 21 -8.15 -0.68 -2.14
CA ASN A 21 -7.72 -0.55 -3.53
C ASN A 21 -8.34 0.68 -4.21
N ASP A 22 -9.67 0.82 -4.18
CA ASP A 22 -10.37 1.96 -4.79
C ASP A 22 -9.94 3.31 -4.17
N PHE A 23 -9.70 3.35 -2.87
CA PHE A 23 -9.19 4.55 -2.19
C PHE A 23 -7.80 4.94 -2.70
N VAL A 24 -6.88 3.98 -2.77
CA VAL A 24 -5.50 4.22 -3.25
C VAL A 24 -5.52 4.65 -4.72
N GLU A 25 -6.33 4.01 -5.56
CA GLU A 25 -6.50 4.38 -6.97
C GLU A 25 -7.00 5.82 -7.13
N ARG A 26 -8.06 6.20 -6.40
CA ARG A 26 -8.61 7.56 -6.44
C ARG A 26 -7.64 8.59 -5.86
N ALA A 27 -6.92 8.25 -4.80
CA ALA A 27 -5.90 9.11 -4.21
C ALA A 27 -4.75 9.37 -5.20
N LEU A 28 -4.28 8.32 -5.88
CA LEU A 28 -3.27 8.45 -6.95
C LEU A 28 -3.79 9.30 -8.11
N ALA A 29 -5.01 9.06 -8.58
CA ALA A 29 -5.60 9.86 -9.65
C ALA A 29 -5.76 11.35 -9.27
N LYS A 30 -6.05 11.64 -8.01
CA LYS A 30 -6.30 13.00 -7.52
C LYS A 30 -5.02 13.76 -7.16
N TYR A 31 -4.07 13.09 -6.49
CA TYR A 31 -2.90 13.72 -5.88
C TYR A 31 -1.59 13.32 -6.56
N SER A 32 -1.63 12.41 -7.54
CA SER A 32 -0.47 11.82 -8.25
C SER A 32 0.50 11.03 -7.38
N LYS A 33 0.46 11.19 -6.06
CA LYS A 33 1.32 10.51 -5.09
C LYS A 33 0.55 10.20 -3.81
N VAL A 34 0.82 9.04 -3.22
CA VAL A 34 0.26 8.64 -1.91
C VAL A 34 1.27 7.80 -1.14
N TYR A 35 1.40 8.07 0.16
CA TYR A 35 2.11 7.18 1.07
C TYR A 35 1.17 6.10 1.57
N VAL A 36 1.59 4.84 1.46
CA VAL A 36 0.93 3.70 2.11
C VAL A 36 1.84 3.19 3.21
N ILE A 37 1.34 3.22 4.43
CA ILE A 37 2.01 2.72 5.62
C ILE A 37 1.18 1.56 6.16
N GLN A 38 1.76 0.36 6.19
CA GLN A 38 1.04 -0.84 6.61
C GLN A 38 1.98 -1.87 7.26
N PRO A 39 1.45 -2.79 8.08
CA PRO A 39 2.24 -3.92 8.57
C PRO A 39 2.77 -4.77 7.42
N TYR A 40 4.00 -5.27 7.57
CA TYR A 40 4.56 -6.31 6.70
C TYR A 40 5.09 -7.47 7.55
N ARG A 41 5.46 -8.56 6.89
CA ARG A 41 6.05 -9.73 7.53
C ARG A 41 7.40 -10.03 6.89
N GLU A 42 8.47 -9.85 7.66
CA GLU A 42 9.84 -10.11 7.21
C GLU A 42 10.04 -11.56 6.72
N GLN A 43 9.40 -12.53 7.37
CA GLN A 43 9.48 -13.94 7.01
C GLN A 43 8.65 -14.31 5.77
N GLU A 44 7.69 -13.47 5.37
CA GLU A 44 6.83 -13.72 4.21
C GLU A 44 7.57 -13.31 2.93
N LYS A 45 8.28 -14.27 2.34
CA LYS A 45 9.08 -14.06 1.12
C LYS A 45 8.18 -13.64 -0.06
N CYS A 46 8.67 -12.67 -0.83
CA CYS A 46 8.03 -12.26 -2.08
C CYS A 46 7.79 -13.46 -3.01
N SER A 47 6.54 -13.67 -3.40
CA SER A 47 6.12 -14.78 -4.27
C SER A 47 5.70 -14.28 -5.65
N PRO A 48 5.59 -15.16 -6.65
CA PRO A 48 4.99 -14.82 -7.94
C PRO A 48 3.60 -14.19 -7.82
N THR A 49 2.81 -14.56 -6.79
CA THR A 49 1.50 -13.94 -6.54
C THR A 49 1.61 -12.43 -6.24
N CYS A 50 2.64 -12.02 -5.50
CA CYS A 50 2.92 -10.59 -5.28
C CYS A 50 3.37 -9.91 -6.57
N GLN A 51 4.27 -10.54 -7.31
CA GLN A 51 4.79 -9.99 -8.56
C GLN A 51 3.69 -9.82 -9.61
N ASN A 52 2.69 -10.71 -9.61
CA ASN A 52 1.56 -10.68 -10.55
C ASN A 52 0.29 -10.06 -9.95
N ALA A 53 0.38 -9.36 -8.83
CA ALA A 53 -0.79 -8.77 -8.18
C ALA A 53 -1.41 -7.65 -9.03
N ILE A 54 -2.75 -7.58 -9.01
CA ILE A 54 -3.57 -6.56 -9.69
C ILE A 54 -4.09 -5.50 -8.68
N GLY A 55 -4.16 -5.84 -7.39
CA GLY A 55 -4.48 -4.88 -6.33
C GLY A 55 -3.24 -4.24 -5.73
N HIS A 56 -3.43 -3.31 -4.81
CA HIS A 56 -2.36 -2.62 -4.09
C HIS A 56 -1.92 -3.34 -2.80
N GLU A 57 -2.68 -4.31 -2.30
CA GLU A 57 -2.38 -4.99 -1.03
C GLU A 57 -1.07 -5.78 -1.09
N CYS A 58 -0.18 -5.55 -0.12
CA CYS A 58 1.11 -6.23 -0.05
C CYS A 58 1.58 -6.34 1.39
N GLN A 59 1.93 -7.54 1.85
CA GLN A 59 2.47 -7.76 3.20
C GLN A 59 3.82 -8.50 3.18
N CYS A 60 4.38 -8.78 2.00
CA CYS A 60 5.67 -9.47 1.90
C CYS A 60 6.85 -8.61 2.31
N SER A 61 7.96 -9.29 2.57
CA SER A 61 9.29 -8.72 2.83
C SER A 61 9.82 -7.83 1.71
N CYS A 62 9.21 -7.88 0.53
CA CYS A 62 9.44 -6.99 -0.60
C CYS A 62 9.04 -5.53 -0.32
N MET A 63 8.19 -5.27 0.68
CA MET A 63 7.64 -3.94 1.02
C MET A 63 6.96 -3.19 -0.15
N GLY A 64 6.60 -3.90 -1.22
CA GLY A 64 6.04 -3.33 -2.45
C GLY A 64 7.02 -3.15 -3.61
N LEU A 65 8.32 -3.38 -3.41
CA LEU A 65 9.37 -3.14 -4.42
C LEU A 65 9.15 -3.93 -5.73
N TYR A 66 8.68 -5.18 -5.63
CA TYR A 66 8.44 -6.06 -6.77
C TYR A 66 6.95 -6.27 -7.06
N HIS A 67 6.08 -5.57 -6.36
CA HIS A 67 4.65 -5.80 -6.38
C HIS A 67 4.03 -5.35 -7.71
N GLY A 68 3.35 -6.26 -8.41
CA GLY A 68 2.79 -5.99 -9.74
C GLY A 68 3.82 -5.88 -10.87
N ALA A 69 5.10 -6.18 -10.62
CA ALA A 69 6.18 -6.07 -11.61
C ALA A 69 6.11 -7.12 -12.74
N GLY A 70 5.38 -8.22 -12.55
CA GLY A 70 5.15 -9.26 -13.55
C GLY A 70 3.99 -8.98 -14.51
N ASN A 71 3.29 -7.85 -14.33
CA ASN A 71 2.28 -7.37 -15.27
C ASN A 71 2.95 -6.51 -16.38
N ASP A 72 2.30 -6.32 -17.53
CA ASP A 72 2.79 -5.57 -18.73
C ASP A 72 3.08 -4.07 -18.47
N GLY A 73 2.99 -3.66 -17.21
CA GLY A 73 3.32 -2.37 -16.65
C GLY A 73 2.65 -2.27 -15.29
N SER A 74 3.41 -2.07 -14.22
CA SER A 74 2.80 -1.64 -12.96
C SER A 74 2.02 -0.34 -13.23
N TRP A 75 0.77 -0.24 -12.81
CA TRP A 75 -0.06 0.96 -13.06
C TRP A 75 0.32 2.13 -12.12
N PHE A 76 1.32 1.92 -11.26
CA PHE A 76 1.95 2.90 -10.39
C PHE A 76 3.44 2.56 -10.24
N GLU A 77 4.23 3.51 -9.75
CA GLU A 77 5.63 3.30 -9.41
C GLU A 77 5.82 3.40 -7.90
N VAL A 78 6.71 2.56 -7.35
CA VAL A 78 7.15 2.69 -5.96
C VAL A 78 8.54 3.32 -5.99
N SER A 79 8.62 4.59 -5.60
CA SER A 79 9.89 5.34 -5.63
C SER A 79 10.73 5.13 -4.37
N ASP A 80 10.07 4.84 -3.24
CA ASP A 80 10.72 4.59 -1.94
C ASP A 80 10.02 3.44 -1.22
N THR A 81 10.81 2.49 -0.68
CA THR A 81 10.34 1.48 0.28
C THR A 81 11.27 1.44 1.48
N PHE A 82 10.77 1.68 2.67
CA PHE A 82 11.54 1.56 3.91
C PHE A 82 10.75 0.90 5.01
N ALA A 83 11.46 0.14 5.86
CA ALA A 83 10.91 -0.44 7.06
C ALA A 83 11.07 0.55 8.23
N THR A 84 10.06 0.62 9.08
CA THR A 84 10.13 1.29 10.38
C THR A 84 9.45 0.43 11.43
N ARG A 85 9.80 0.65 12.71
CA ARG A 85 9.11 0.00 13.83
C ARG A 85 8.29 1.04 14.57
N TRP A 86 7.02 0.71 14.82
CA TRP A 86 6.12 1.51 15.64
C TRP A 86 5.51 0.63 16.71
N ALA A 87 5.90 0.85 17.97
CA ALA A 87 5.67 -0.09 19.06
C ALA A 87 6.15 -1.50 18.67
N ASP A 88 5.29 -2.51 18.77
CA ASP A 88 5.63 -3.92 18.49
C ASP A 88 5.37 -4.33 17.02
N HIS A 89 5.11 -3.38 16.12
CA HIS A 89 4.79 -3.65 14.72
C HIS A 89 5.91 -3.22 13.77
N GLU A 90 6.30 -4.13 12.87
CA GLU A 90 7.11 -3.79 11.70
C GLU A 90 6.22 -3.25 10.59
N LEU A 91 6.49 -2.01 10.17
CA LEU A 91 5.71 -1.28 9.18
C LEU A 91 6.55 -1.06 7.93
N ALA A 92 5.95 -1.33 6.78
CA ALA A 92 6.47 -0.91 5.50
C ALA A 92 5.84 0.45 5.17
N CYS A 93 6.68 1.42 4.83
CA CYS A 93 6.25 2.67 4.23
C CYS A 93 6.69 2.66 2.76
N ARG A 94 5.74 2.94 1.87
CA ARG A 94 6.03 3.08 0.45
C ARG A 94 5.36 4.30 -0.14
N LEU A 95 6.13 5.04 -0.94
CA LEU A 95 5.61 6.12 -1.76
C LEU A 95 5.16 5.55 -3.09
N MET A 96 3.86 5.64 -3.36
CA MET A 96 3.27 5.28 -4.65
C MET A 96 3.09 6.52 -5.50
N THR A 97 3.50 6.46 -6.77
CA THR A 97 3.35 7.54 -7.75
C THR A 97 2.54 7.03 -8.94
N ALA A 98 1.54 7.81 -9.36
CA ALA A 98 0.77 7.51 -10.57
C ALA A 98 1.68 7.62 -11.79
N LYS A 99 1.57 6.68 -12.73
CA LYS A 99 2.28 6.81 -14.01
C LYS A 99 1.66 7.91 -14.87
N PRO A 100 2.46 8.63 -15.67
CA PRO A 100 1.97 9.64 -16.63
C PRO A 100 1.02 9.06 -17.67
#